data_AF-A0A7C7UN13-F1
#
_entry.id   AF-A0A7C7UN13-F1
#
_cell.length_a   1.000
_cell.length_b   1.000
_cell.length_c   1.000
_cell.angle_alpha   90.00
_cell.angle_beta   90.00
_cell.angle_gamma   90.00
#
_symmetry.space_group_name_H-M   'P 1'
#
loop_
_entity.id
_entity.type
_entity.pdbx_description
1 polymer ?
#
loop_
_entity_poly.entity_id
_entity_poly.type
_entity_poly.pdbx_seq_one_letter_code
_entity_poly.pdbx_strand_id
1 'polypeptide(L)'
;MCLNRDRRGFVLSGLALLLILPAMLLSVSCLAMVARGGETVSSQIISDKVHATGLSLEDTIEWMWLQSGVPVDNGTLWRLADEWENTTGLLVEVSNVDDNYAKVHVLVMDPLGNARFEEVMELTEFLENQA
;
A
#
# COMPACT_ATOMS: atom_id res chain seq x y z
N MET A 1 53.21 -8.01 49.17
CA MET A 1 52.02 -7.19 48.85
C MET A 1 51.70 -7.39 47.37
N CYS A 2 50.50 -7.89 47.05
CA CYS A 2 50.10 -8.37 45.72
C CYS A 2 49.80 -7.21 44.76
N LEU A 3 50.77 -6.81 43.92
CA LEU A 3 50.62 -5.73 42.92
C LEU A 3 50.28 -6.24 41.50
N ASN A 4 50.20 -7.56 41.29
CA ASN A 4 50.00 -8.17 39.97
C ASN A 4 48.53 -8.45 39.59
N ARG A 5 47.58 -8.20 40.50
CA ARG A 5 46.15 -8.52 40.30
C ARG A 5 45.37 -7.37 39.64
N ASP A 6 45.73 -6.12 39.94
CA ASP A 6 45.02 -4.92 39.43
C ASP A 6 45.23 -4.66 37.93
N ARG A 7 46.42 -4.94 37.40
CA ARG A 7 46.70 -4.77 35.95
C ARG A 7 45.93 -5.76 35.07
N ARG A 8 45.66 -6.97 35.56
CA ARG A 8 44.84 -7.95 34.81
C ARG A 8 43.37 -7.59 34.79
N GLY A 9 42.85 -7.00 35.88
CA GLY A 9 41.48 -6.48 35.95
C GLY A 9 41.23 -5.31 35.01
N PHE A 10 42.20 -4.39 34.88
CA PHE A 10 42.09 -3.24 33.97
C PHE A 10 42.13 -3.63 32.48
N VAL A 11 42.97 -4.60 32.10
CA VAL A 11 43.04 -5.09 30.72
C VAL A 11 41.79 -5.91 30.34
N LEU A 12 41.24 -6.69 31.28
CA LEU A 12 39.97 -7.38 31.09
C LEU A 12 38.78 -6.41 30.98
N SER A 13 38.78 -5.35 31.78
CA SER A 13 37.77 -4.28 31.71
C SER A 13 37.85 -3.48 30.40
N GLY A 14 39.06 -3.20 29.92
CA GLY A 14 39.29 -2.55 28.62
C GLY A 14 38.86 -3.42 27.43
N LEU A 15 39.18 -4.71 27.44
CA LEU A 15 38.72 -5.66 26.41
C LEU A 15 37.21 -5.87 26.45
N ALA A 16 36.60 -5.91 27.64
CA ALA A 16 35.15 -5.99 27.79
C ALA A 16 34.45 -4.75 27.20
N LEU A 17 34.97 -3.54 27.46
CA LEU A 17 34.47 -2.31 26.85
C LEU A 17 34.65 -2.29 25.32
N LEU A 18 35.78 -2.81 24.83
CA LEU A 18 36.07 -2.90 23.39
C LEU A 18 35.16 -3.90 22.66
N LEU A 19 34.67 -4.93 23.36
CA LEU A 19 33.73 -5.94 22.84
C LEU A 19 32.26 -5.52 22.98
N ILE A 20 31.93 -4.76 24.03
CA ILE A 20 30.56 -4.28 24.29
C ILE A 20 30.13 -3.23 23.26
N LEU A 21 31.04 -2.35 22.85
CA LEU A 21 30.74 -1.30 21.87
C LEU A 21 30.27 -1.86 20.50
N PRO A 22 31.00 -2.77 19.82
CA PRO A 22 30.54 -3.35 18.56
C PRO A 22 29.32 -4.26 18.74
N ALA A 23 29.16 -4.92 19.89
CA ALA A 23 27.97 -5.73 20.17
C ALA A 23 26.69 -4.88 20.27
N MET A 24 26.76 -3.72 20.93
CA MET A 24 25.63 -2.79 20.98
C MET A 24 25.32 -2.18 19.61
N LEU A 25 26.35 -1.81 18.83
CA LEU A 25 26.16 -1.28 17.48
C LEU A 25 25.51 -2.31 16.53
N LEU A 26 25.87 -3.59 16.64
CA LEU A 26 25.23 -4.67 15.89
C LEU A 26 23.76 -4.87 16.30
N SER A 27 23.45 -4.81 17.60
CA SER A 27 22.08 -4.94 18.09
C SER A 27 21.18 -3.80 17.59
N VAL A 28 21.66 -2.56 17.66
CA VAL A 28 20.92 -1.38 17.15
C VAL A 28 20.75 -1.45 15.63
N SER A 29 21.76 -1.91 14.90
CA SER A 29 21.69 -2.07 13.44
C SER A 29 20.67 -3.13 13.03
N CYS A 30 20.63 -4.28 13.74
CA CYS A 30 19.61 -5.30 13.52
C CYS A 30 18.20 -4.76 13.81
N LEU A 31 18.01 -4.04 14.91
CA LEU A 31 16.72 -3.46 15.26
C LEU A 31 16.25 -2.44 14.21
N ALA A 32 17.15 -1.57 13.74
CA ALA A 32 16.87 -0.59 12.70
C ALA A 32 16.53 -1.25 11.35
N MET A 33 17.17 -2.37 11.01
CA MET A 33 16.86 -3.14 9.81
C MET A 33 15.49 -3.82 9.88
N VAL A 34 15.13 -4.38 11.04
CA VAL A 34 13.80 -4.99 11.26
C VAL A 34 12.69 -3.93 11.26
N ALA A 35 12.93 -2.78 11.90
CA ALA A 35 11.97 -1.67 11.90
C ALA A 35 11.71 -1.16 10.47
N ARG A 36 12.77 -0.86 9.71
CA ARG A 36 12.64 -0.45 8.31
C ARG A 36 12.05 -1.52 7.41
N GLY A 37 12.37 -2.79 7.67
CA GLY A 37 11.82 -3.92 6.92
C GLY A 37 10.32 -4.11 7.15
N GLY A 38 9.83 -3.87 8.37
CA GLY A 38 8.40 -3.88 8.67
C GLY A 38 7.65 -2.74 7.98
N GLU A 39 8.24 -1.55 7.96
CA GLU A 39 7.68 -0.36 7.31
C GLU A 39 7.58 -0.54 5.78
N THR A 40 8.62 -1.05 5.12
CA THR A 40 8.58 -1.31 3.67
C THR A 40 7.58 -2.39 3.28
N VAL A 41 7.47 -3.47 4.07
CA VAL A 41 6.47 -4.52 3.80
C VAL A 41 5.06 -3.99 4.02
N SER A 42 4.82 -3.17 5.05
CA SER A 42 3.51 -2.55 5.28
C SER A 42 3.09 -1.60 4.14
N SER A 43 4.04 -0.82 3.61
CA SER A 43 3.78 0.08 2.48
C SER A 43 3.49 -0.67 1.18
N GLN A 44 4.19 -1.78 0.93
CA GLN A 44 3.95 -2.63 -0.25
C GLN A 44 2.58 -3.31 -0.16
N ILE A 45 2.20 -3.84 1.01
CA ILE A 45 0.89 -4.47 1.21
C ILE A 45 -0.25 -3.47 1.00
N ILE A 46 -0.12 -2.23 1.48
CA ILE A 46 -1.13 -1.18 1.26
C ILE A 46 -1.22 -0.85 -0.23
N SER A 47 -0.08 -0.74 -0.92
CA SER A 47 -0.04 -0.49 -2.36
C SER A 47 -0.71 -1.62 -3.16
N ASP A 48 -0.39 -2.87 -2.86
CA ASP A 48 -0.97 -4.05 -3.52
C ASP A 48 -2.47 -4.14 -3.27
N LYS A 49 -2.91 -3.82 -2.04
CA LYS A 49 -4.34 -3.78 -1.68
C LYS A 49 -5.08 -2.70 -2.46
N VAL A 50 -4.53 -1.48 -2.54
CA VAL A 50 -5.13 -0.37 -3.29
C VAL A 50 -5.22 -0.71 -4.78
N HIS A 51 -4.16 -1.27 -5.35
CA HIS A 51 -4.13 -1.65 -6.76
C HIS A 51 -5.08 -2.81 -7.09
N ALA A 52 -5.11 -3.86 -6.28
CA ALA A 52 -6.05 -4.97 -6.45
C ALA A 52 -7.52 -4.54 -6.30
N THR A 53 -7.78 -3.57 -5.42
CA THR A 53 -9.12 -2.97 -5.25
C THR A 53 -9.51 -2.18 -6.49
N GLY A 54 -8.58 -1.37 -7.04
CA GLY A 54 -8.78 -0.66 -8.30
C GLY A 54 -9.17 -1.59 -9.44
N LEU A 55 -8.34 -2.60 -9.72
CA LEU A 55 -8.58 -3.60 -10.77
C LEU A 55 -9.92 -4.34 -10.59
N SER A 56 -10.27 -4.73 -9.35
CA SER A 56 -11.55 -5.42 -9.10
C SER A 56 -12.75 -4.51 -9.37
N LEU A 57 -12.59 -3.21 -9.14
CA LEU A 57 -13.64 -2.22 -9.35
C LEU A 57 -13.82 -1.92 -10.84
N GLU A 58 -12.73 -1.90 -11.59
CA GLU A 58 -12.74 -1.85 -13.07
C GLU A 58 -13.48 -3.03 -13.68
N ASP A 59 -13.09 -4.26 -13.33
CA ASP A 59 -13.75 -5.50 -13.78
C ASP A 59 -15.26 -5.48 -13.45
N THR A 60 -15.62 -4.93 -12.30
CA THR A 60 -17.03 -4.83 -11.88
C THR A 60 -17.81 -3.84 -12.74
N ILE A 61 -17.23 -2.67 -13.02
CA ILE A 61 -17.85 -1.65 -13.89
C ILE A 61 -17.97 -2.16 -15.32
N GLU A 62 -16.93 -2.83 -15.83
CA GLU A 62 -16.95 -3.48 -17.15
C GLU A 62 -18.06 -4.53 -17.23
N TRP A 63 -18.13 -5.44 -16.25
CA TRP A 63 -19.16 -6.47 -16.21
C TRP A 63 -20.57 -5.87 -16.15
N MET A 64 -20.77 -4.82 -15.34
CA MET A 64 -22.06 -4.12 -15.25
C MET A 64 -22.46 -3.49 -16.58
N TRP A 65 -21.49 -2.92 -17.32
CA TRP A 65 -21.71 -2.32 -18.62
C TRP A 65 -22.07 -3.37 -19.68
N LEU A 66 -21.29 -4.46 -19.77
CA LEU A 66 -21.53 -5.57 -20.70
C LEU A 66 -22.88 -6.26 -20.44
N GLN A 67 -23.22 -6.47 -19.17
CA GLN A 67 -24.45 -7.16 -18.77
C GLN A 67 -25.70 -6.28 -18.95
N SER A 68 -25.60 -4.98 -18.67
CA SER A 68 -26.75 -4.08 -18.71
C SER A 68 -26.98 -3.45 -20.09
N GLY A 69 -25.92 -3.29 -20.91
CA GLY A 69 -25.99 -2.65 -22.22
C GLY A 69 -26.44 -1.18 -22.19
N VAL A 70 -26.46 -0.56 -21.01
CA VAL A 70 -26.94 0.79 -20.74
C VAL A 70 -25.89 1.50 -19.90
N PRO A 71 -25.67 2.81 -20.13
CA PRO A 71 -24.74 3.57 -19.33
C PRO A 71 -25.06 3.55 -17.85
N VAL A 72 -24.05 3.24 -17.03
CA VAL A 72 -24.19 3.21 -15.57
C VAL A 72 -24.38 4.65 -15.07
N ASP A 73 -25.55 4.90 -14.49
CA ASP A 73 -25.88 6.20 -13.92
C ASP A 73 -24.93 6.57 -12.78
N ASN A 74 -24.68 7.86 -12.62
CA ASN A 74 -23.78 8.39 -11.60
C ASN A 74 -24.23 8.02 -10.18
N GLY A 75 -25.53 7.90 -9.92
CA GLY A 75 -26.04 7.43 -8.63
C GLY A 75 -25.68 5.97 -8.32
N THR A 76 -25.57 5.13 -9.35
CA THR A 76 -25.14 3.73 -9.20
C THR A 76 -23.64 3.64 -8.95
N LEU A 77 -22.83 4.44 -9.66
CA LEU A 77 -21.38 4.52 -9.44
C LEU A 77 -21.05 5.04 -8.04
N TRP A 78 -21.75 6.07 -7.58
CA TRP A 78 -21.57 6.61 -6.22
C TRP A 78 -21.91 5.57 -5.15
N ARG A 79 -23.02 4.83 -5.32
CA ARG A 79 -23.39 3.76 -4.39
C ARG A 79 -22.38 2.61 -4.39
N LEU A 80 -21.82 2.29 -5.54
CA LEU A 80 -20.76 1.30 -5.66
C LEU A 80 -19.50 1.79 -4.90
N ALA A 81 -19.10 3.04 -5.10
CA ALA A 81 -17.97 3.63 -4.39
C ALA A 81 -18.14 3.58 -2.87
N ASP A 82 -19.31 3.97 -2.35
CA ASP A 82 -19.63 3.92 -0.91
C ASP A 82 -19.58 2.49 -0.34
N GLU A 83 -20.09 1.50 -1.09
CA GLU A 83 -20.04 0.09 -0.69
C GLU A 83 -18.60 -0.44 -0.62
N TRP A 84 -17.76 -0.10 -1.61
CA TRP A 84 -16.36 -0.48 -1.64
C TRP A 84 -15.54 0.23 -0.57
N GLU A 85 -15.83 1.50 -0.30
CA GLU A 85 -15.21 2.25 0.79
C GLU A 85 -15.51 1.60 2.14
N ASN A 86 -16.77 1.26 2.41
CA ASN A 86 -17.17 0.60 3.64
C ASN A 86 -16.59 -0.82 3.77
N THR A 87 -16.46 -1.55 2.67
CA THR A 87 -15.95 -2.94 2.66
C THR A 87 -14.43 -3.00 2.83
N THR A 88 -13.71 -2.13 2.12
CA THR A 88 -12.24 -2.17 2.06
C THR A 88 -11.57 -1.26 3.07
N GLY A 89 -12.28 -0.25 3.57
CA GLY A 89 -11.72 0.84 4.36
C GLY A 89 -10.77 1.75 3.57
N LEU A 90 -10.85 1.72 2.24
CA LEU A 90 -10.10 2.60 1.32
C LEU A 90 -11.03 3.71 0.84
N LEU A 91 -10.48 4.89 0.57
CA LEU A 91 -11.23 5.97 -0.06
C LEU A 91 -11.41 5.62 -1.54
N VAL A 92 -12.65 5.50 -1.99
CA VAL A 92 -12.98 5.14 -3.37
C VAL A 92 -13.82 6.26 -3.97
N GLU A 93 -13.37 6.79 -5.09
CA GLU A 93 -14.10 7.79 -5.88
C GLU A 93 -14.27 7.25 -7.29
N VAL A 94 -15.53 7.21 -7.73
CA VAL A 94 -15.90 6.77 -9.07
C VAL A 94 -16.77 7.85 -9.68
N SER A 95 -16.32 8.42 -10.79
CA SER A 95 -17.03 9.51 -11.45
C SER A 95 -17.04 9.33 -12.96
N ASN A 96 -18.10 9.78 -13.61
CA ASN A 96 -18.09 9.89 -15.07
C ASN A 96 -17.31 11.15 -15.48
N VAL A 97 -16.41 10.99 -16.44
CA VAL A 97 -15.58 12.08 -16.97
C VAL A 97 -16.37 12.90 -18.00
N ASP A 98 -17.31 12.27 -18.70
CA ASP A 98 -18.11 12.90 -19.77
C ASP A 98 -19.61 12.63 -19.59
N ASP A 99 -20.44 13.58 -20.05
CA ASP A 99 -21.91 13.47 -20.11
C ASP A 99 -22.40 12.30 -20.99
N ASN A 100 -21.50 11.73 -21.78
CA ASN A 100 -21.78 10.62 -22.68
C ASN A 100 -21.63 9.25 -21.98
N TYR A 101 -21.30 9.22 -20.69
CA TYR A 101 -21.12 8.01 -19.86
C TYR A 101 -20.13 6.97 -20.42
N ALA A 102 -19.33 7.35 -21.41
CA ALA A 102 -18.39 6.49 -22.10
C ALA A 102 -17.04 6.43 -21.38
N LYS A 103 -16.79 7.34 -20.43
CA LYS A 103 -15.53 7.43 -19.69
C LYS A 103 -15.78 7.49 -18.19
N VAL A 104 -15.21 6.54 -17.46
CA VAL A 104 -15.32 6.45 -16.00
C VAL A 104 -13.93 6.63 -15.40
N HIS A 105 -13.80 7.58 -14.49
CA HIS A 105 -12.62 7.78 -13.66
C HIS A 105 -12.80 7.00 -12.37
N VAL A 106 -11.82 6.16 -12.05
CA VAL A 106 -11.73 5.39 -10.82
C VAL A 106 -10.49 5.83 -10.07
N LEU A 107 -10.70 6.30 -8.84
CA LEU A 107 -9.66 6.70 -7.92
C LEU A 107 -9.82 5.89 -6.62
N VAL A 108 -8.78 5.15 -6.25
CA VAL A 108 -8.73 4.42 -4.99
C VAL A 108 -7.51 4.91 -4.20
N MET A 109 -7.73 5.32 -2.96
CA MET A 109 -6.68 5.85 -2.10
C MET A 109 -6.72 5.22 -0.72
N ASP A 110 -5.54 5.04 -0.13
CA ASP A 110 -5.42 4.74 1.28
C ASP A 110 -5.82 5.99 2.11
N PRO A 111 -6.62 5.86 3.19
CA PRO A 111 -7.01 7.00 4.04
C PRO A 111 -5.84 7.76 4.66
N LEU A 112 -4.66 7.13 4.75
CA LEU A 112 -3.42 7.78 5.23
C LEU A 112 -2.60 8.40 4.09
N GLY A 113 -3.03 8.27 2.82
CA GLY A 113 -2.40 8.86 1.65
C GLY A 113 -1.11 8.17 1.19
N ASN A 114 -0.83 6.96 1.66
CA ASN A 114 0.42 6.26 1.35
C ASN A 114 0.43 5.63 -0.05
N ALA A 115 -0.74 5.26 -0.57
CA ALA A 115 -0.90 4.66 -1.88
C ALA A 115 -2.14 5.20 -2.57
N ARG A 116 -2.06 5.34 -3.89
CA ARG A 116 -3.15 5.74 -4.76
C ARG A 116 -3.13 4.92 -6.04
N PHE A 117 -4.31 4.59 -6.52
CA PHE A 117 -4.57 4.02 -7.83
C PHE A 117 -5.54 4.96 -8.54
N GLU A 118 -5.21 5.36 -9.75
CA GLU A 118 -5.99 6.30 -10.55
C GLU A 118 -6.00 5.83 -11.98
N GLU A 119 -7.18 5.58 -12.52
CA GLU A 119 -7.37 5.10 -13.88
C GLU A 119 -8.61 5.75 -14.51
N VAL A 120 -8.54 5.98 -15.83
CA VAL A 120 -9.66 6.46 -16.64
C VAL A 120 -9.97 5.38 -17.65
N MET A 121 -11.12 4.73 -17.48
CA MET A 121 -11.60 3.70 -18.40
C MET A 121 -12.44 4.32 -19.51
N GLU A 122 -12.17 3.95 -20.76
CA GLU A 122 -13.01 4.28 -21.92
C GLU A 122 -13.84 3.07 -22.36
N LEU A 123 -15.11 3.03 -21.96
CA LEU A 123 -16.02 1.89 -22.18
C LEU A 123 -16.44 1.71 -23.65
N THR A 124 -16.22 2.72 -24.51
CA THR A 124 -16.49 2.66 -25.95
C THR A 124 -15.50 1.82 -26.75
N GLU A 125 -14.21 1.79 -26.39
CA GLU A 125 -13.20 0.97 -27.10
C GLU A 125 -13.39 -0.53 -26.85
N PHE A 126 -13.95 -0.91 -25.70
CA PHE A 126 -14.17 -2.32 -25.35
C PHE A 126 -15.29 -2.98 -26.15
N LEU A 127 -16.33 -2.24 -26.54
CA LEU A 127 -17.40 -2.75 -27.40
C LEU A 127 -16.91 -3.00 -28.84
N GLU A 128 -15.94 -2.20 -29.34
CA GLU A 128 -15.35 -2.41 -30.67
C GLU A 128 -14.38 -3.61 -30.70
N ASN A 129 -13.67 -3.90 -29.61
CA ASN A 129 -12.74 -5.04 -29.53
C ASN A 129 -13.42 -6.42 -29.35
N GLN A 130 -14.75 -6.45 -29.19
CA GLN A 130 -15.55 -7.68 -29.05
C GLN A 130 -16.45 -7.98 -30.28
N ALA A 131 -16.41 -7.13 -31.32
CA ALA A 131 -17.17 -7.28 -32.57
C ALA A 131 -16.32 -7.91 -33.70
#